data_AF-A0A510JPR1-F1
#
_entry.id   AF-A0A510JPR1-F1
#
_cell.length_a   1.000
_cell.length_b   1.000
_cell.length_c   1.000
_cell.angle_alpha   90.00
_cell.angle_beta   90.00
_cell.angle_gamma   90.00
#
_symmetry.space_group_name_H-M   'P 1'
#
loop_
_entity.id
_entity.type
_entity.pdbx_description
1 polymer ?
#
loop_
_entity_poly.entity_id
_entity_poly.type
_entity_poly.pdbx_seq_one_letter_code
_entity_poly.pdbx_strand_id
1 'polypeptide(L)' 'MESEFFEEWFREIFLRDIEKLGKKVLIVMDNARFHRKNILEKIIKGTGHCRLFLPPYSSDLNPIEKL' A
#
# COMPACT_ATOMS: atom_id res chain seq x y z
N MET A 1 -14.37 -5.06 0.63
CA MET A 1 -13.25 -5.16 1.60
C MET A 1 -13.39 -4.01 2.58
N GLU A 2 -13.39 -4.30 3.87
CA GLU A 2 -13.48 -3.26 4.90
C GLU A 2 -12.13 -2.60 5.15
N SER A 3 -12.14 -1.30 5.46
CA SER A 3 -10.90 -0.52 5.62
C SER A 3 -10.04 -1.05 6.76
N GLU A 4 -10.67 -1.43 7.89
CA GLU A 4 -9.96 -1.94 9.07
C GLU A 4 -9.28 -3.28 8.80
N PHE A 5 -10.00 -4.19 8.12
CA PHE A 5 -9.43 -5.47 7.72
C PHE A 5 -8.23 -5.28 6.78
N PHE A 6 -8.34 -4.37 5.81
CA PHE A 6 -7.24 -4.04 4.92
C PHE A 6 -6.04 -3.47 5.69
N GLU A 7 -6.26 -2.56 6.63
CA GLU A 7 -5.20 -1.95 7.43
C GLU A 7 -4.47 -2.96 8.31
N GLU A 8 -5.19 -3.90 8.91
CA GLU A 8 -4.61 -4.99 9.69
C GLU A 8 -3.80 -5.93 8.79
N TRP A 9 -4.35 -6.36 7.66
CA TRP A 9 -3.60 -7.12 6.66
C TRP A 9 -2.34 -6.39 6.17
N PHE A 10 -2.48 -5.09 5.88
CA PHE A 10 -1.39 -4.26 5.40
C PHE A 10 -0.25 -4.18 6.42
N ARG A 11 -0.59 -4.02 7.71
CA ARG A 11 0.37 -3.96 8.80
C ARG A 11 1.00 -5.30 9.12
N GLU A 12 0.19 -6.33 9.35
CA GLU A 12 0.65 -7.59 9.96
C GLU A 12 1.23 -8.57 8.94
N ILE A 13 0.79 -8.49 7.69
CA ILE A 13 1.16 -9.44 6.64
C ILE A 13 2.02 -8.74 5.59
N PHE A 14 1.47 -7.73 4.92
CA PHE A 14 2.14 -7.12 3.77
C PHE A 14 3.46 -6.44 4.14
N LEU A 15 3.48 -5.58 5.16
CA LEU A 15 4.71 -4.92 5.59
C LEU A 15 5.75 -5.91 6.12
N ARG A 16 5.34 -6.90 6.91
CA ARG A 16 6.22 -7.97 7.40
C ARG A 16 6.90 -8.72 6.25
N ASP A 17 6.18 -9.00 5.17
CA ASP A 17 6.73 -9.70 4.01
C ASP A 17 7.66 -8.80 3.19
N ILE A 18 7.35 -7.51 3.08
CA ILE A 18 8.24 -6.52 2.46
C ILE A 18 9.55 -6.36 3.23
N GLU A 19 9.51 -6.36 4.57
CA GLU A 19 10.72 -6.22 5.40
C GLU A 19 11.74 -7.33 5.12
N LYS A 20 11.28 -8.54 4.78
CA LYS A 20 12.14 -9.68 4.40
C LYS A 20 12.96 -9.41 3.14
N LEU A 21 12.57 -8.44 2.31
CA LEU A 21 13.34 -8.05 1.12
C LEU A 21 14.66 -7.33 1.47
N GLY A 22 14.85 -6.90 2.73
CA GLY A 22 16.08 -6.29 3.20
C GLY A 22 16.43 -4.95 2.53
N LYS A 23 15.47 -4.32 1.85
CA LYS A 23 15.66 -3.06 1.13
C LYS A 23 14.48 -2.11 1.30
N LYS A 24 14.75 -0.82 1.14
CA LYS A 24 13.69 0.19 1.03
C LYS A 24 12.93 -0.02 -0.27
N VAL A 25 11.61 0.08 -0.21
CA VAL A 25 10.71 -0.09 -1.35
C VAL A 25 9.72 1.07 -1.44
N LEU A 26 9.22 1.29 -2.65
CA LEU A 26 8.09 2.16 -2.93
C LEU A 26 6.85 1.28 -3.12
N ILE A 27 5.87 1.42 -2.23
CA ILE A 27 4.59 0.73 -2.28
C ILE A 27 3.64 1.57 -3.16
N VAL A 28 3.27 1.04 -4.31
CA VAL A 28 2.31 1.68 -5.22
C VAL A 28 0.93 1.08 -4.97
N MET A 29 -0.09 1.92 -4.79
CA MET A 29 -1.46 1.51 -4.51
C MET A 29 -2.44 2.25 -5.42
N ASP A 30 -3.51 1.59 -5.84
CA ASP A 30 -4.64 2.24 -6.48
C ASP A 30 -5.44 3.08 -5.47
N ASN A 31 -6.31 3.96 -5.98
CA ASN A 31 -7.06 4.91 -5.17
C ASN A 31 -8.41 4.33 -4.70
N ALA A 32 -8.42 3.09 -4.20
CA ALA A 32 -9.61 2.44 -3.68
C ALA A 32 -10.16 3.16 -2.43
N ARG A 33 -11.50 3.21 -2.29
CA ARG A 33 -12.18 3.94 -1.20
C ARG A 33 -11.78 3.45 0.20
N PHE A 34 -11.46 2.17 0.34
CA PHE A 34 -11.05 1.57 1.62
C PHE A 34 -9.57 1.77 1.97
N HIS A 35 -8.76 2.34 1.05
CA HIS A 35 -7.38 2.75 1.33
C HIS A 35 -7.36 4.11 2.04
N ARG A 36 -7.65 4.13 3.35
CA ARG A 36 -7.66 5.36 4.16
C ARG A 36 -6.25 5.95 4.24
N LYS A 37 -6.00 7.00 3.44
CA LYS A 37 -4.66 7.57 3.20
C LYS A 37 -3.95 7.98 4.49
N ASN A 38 -4.69 8.57 5.43
CA ASN A 38 -4.22 9.03 6.73
C ASN A 38 -3.79 7.88 7.66
N ILE A 39 -4.53 6.76 7.70
CA ILE A 39 -4.20 5.61 8.55
C ILE A 39 -2.95 4.91 8.00
N LEU A 40 -2.96 4.63 6.70
CA LEU A 40 -1.84 4.00 6.02
C LEU A 40 -0.57 4.88 6.05
N GLU A 41 -0.69 6.22 6.06
CA GLU A 41 0.47 7.10 6.28
C GLU A 41 1.05 6.92 7.68
N LYS A 42 0.21 6.83 8.71
CA LYS A 42 0.67 6.56 10.08
C LYS A 42 1.36 5.21 10.19
N ILE A 43 0.80 4.18 9.54
CA ILE A 43 1.40 2.83 9.52
C ILE A 43 2.79 2.88 8.85
N ILE A 44 2.94 3.58 7.72
CA ILE A 44 4.20 3.63 6.97
C ILE A 44 5.25 4.55 7.62
N LYS A 45 4.87 5.60 8.33
CA LYS A 45 5.81 6.51 9.02
C LYS A 45 6.75 5.81 9.99
N GLY A 46 6.34 4.68 10.56
CA GLY A 46 7.18 3.84 11.41
C GLY A 46 8.18 2.95 10.65
N THR A 47 8.14 2.96 9.32
CA THR A 47 8.93 2.07 8.46
C THR A 47 9.95 2.87 7.64
N GLY A 48 10.96 2.19 7.10
CA GLY A 48 11.87 2.78 6.11
C GLY A 48 11.26 2.95 4.72
N HIS A 49 10.03 2.50 4.49
CA HIS A 49 9.40 2.41 3.17
C HIS A 49 8.67 3.70 2.76
N CYS A 50 8.37 3.82 1.47
CA CYS A 50 7.58 4.93 0.92
C CYS A 50 6.31 4.38 0.26
N ARG A 51 5.30 5.25 0.11
CA ARG A 51 4.07 4.90 -0.60
C ARG A 51 3.67 5.98 -1.59
N LEU A 52 3.13 5.54 -2.73
CA LEU A 52 2.52 6.37 -3.76
C LEU A 52 1.11 5.85 -4.07
N PHE A 53 0.14 6.76 -4.16
CA PHE A 53 -1.17 6.45 -4.72
C PHE A 53 -1.24 6.85 -6.18
N LEU A 54 -1.80 5.98 -7.01
CA LEU A 54 -2.15 6.33 -8.37
C LEU A 54 -3.31 7.34 -8.40
N PRO A 55 -3.39 8.19 -9.43
CA PRO A 55 -4.55 9.06 -9.63
C PRO A 55 -5.83 8.23 -9.87
N PRO A 56 -7.02 8.83 -9.66
CA PRO A 56 -8.29 8.20 -10.02
C PRO A 56 -8.30 7.73 -11.48
N TYR A 57 -8.91 6.57 -11.73
CA TYR A 57 -9.11 5.99 -13.07
C TYR A 57 -7.82 5.75 -13.88
N SER A 58 -6.66 5.68 -13.22
CA SER A 58 -5.35 5.46 -13.86
C SER A 58 -4.94 3.98 -13.88
N SER A 59 -5.86 3.10 -14.29
CA SER A 59 -5.60 1.64 -14.36
C SER A 59 -4.49 1.30 -15.36
N ASP A 60 -4.31 2.12 -16.39
CA ASP A 60 -3.23 2.03 -17.38
C ASP A 60 -1.82 2.21 -16.79
N LEU A 61 -1.72 2.94 -15.67
CA LEU A 61 -0.49 3.15 -14.90
C LEU A 61 -0.18 2.02 -13.92
N ASN A 62 -1.10 1.07 -13.71
CA ASN A 62 -0.92 -0.03 -12.77
C ASN A 62 -0.47 -1.30 -13.51
N PRO A 63 0.82 -1.71 -13.43
CA PRO A 63 1.32 -2.83 -14.23
C PRO A 63 0.63 -4.17 -13.95
N ILE A 64 0.06 -4.35 -12.76
CA ILE A 64 -0.65 -5.59 -12.40
C ILE A 64 -1.97 -5.79 -13.17
N GLU A 65 -2.52 -4.72 -13.77
CA GLU A 65 -3.73 -4.79 -14.61
C GLU A 65 -3.42 -5.30 -16.04
N LYS A 66 -2.14 -5.42 -16.39
CA LYS A 66 -1.67 -5.93 -17.69
C LYS A 66 -1.20 -7.39 -17.62
N LEU A 67 -1.38 -8.04 -16.45
CA LEU A 67 -1.07 -9.45 -16.24
C LEU A 67 -2.08 -10.37 -16.92
#